data_AF-A0A9X1NXK3-F1
#
_entry.id   AF-A0A9X1NXK3-F1
#
_cell.length_a   1.000
_cell.length_b   1.000
_cell.length_c   1.000
_cell.angle_alpha   90.00
_cell.angle_beta   90.00
_cell.angle_gamma   90.00
#
_symmetry.space_group_name_H-M   'P 1'
#
loop_
_entity.id
_entity.type
_entity.pdbx_description
1 polymer ?
#
loop_
_entity_poly.entity_id
_entity_poly.type
_entity_poly.pdbx_seq_one_letter_code
_entity_poly.pdbx_strand_id
1 'polypeptide(L)'
;MARIIETATGLEALTFDDVLLQPGHSEVMPGQTNIATRIAQDIELNLPILSSAMDTVTEGRLAIAMAQAGGIGVIHRNLSPVEQAEQVRQVKKFESGMVVNPVTIGPEATLADALGLMKTYGISGIPVVENAGKGNKPGRLVGIVTNRDVRFASDPGQRIYELMTRENLITVKENVDQQEAKRLLHTHRIEKLLVVDADGRCVGLITVKDIEKSQLNPNASKDAQGRLRAAAAISVGDDGVERAERLIDAGIDLIVIDTAHGHSQRVLDAVTRVKTMSNSVRIMAGNVATADGTKALIDAGADAVKVGIGPGSICTTRIVAGVGVPQLAAIMSAVEAARAADIPVIADGGIKFSGDLAKAIAAGASAVMIGSLLAGTDESPGEVFLHQGRSFKAYRGMGSVGAMARGSADRYFQAEVRDTLKLVPEGIEGQVPYKGPVSGVLHQLAGGLKASMGYVGGKTLKDFQERATFVRISGAGLRESHAHDVTITRESPNYPGA
;
A
#
# COMPACT_ATOMS: atom_id res chain seq x y z
N MET A 1 -36.36 18.41 -10.04
CA MET A 1 -36.07 18.32 -11.49
C MET A 1 -34.59 18.06 -11.68
N ALA A 2 -34.21 17.21 -12.64
CA ALA A 2 -32.82 16.98 -13.00
C ALA A 2 -32.19 18.25 -13.61
N ARG A 3 -30.87 18.43 -13.47
CA ARG A 3 -30.12 19.59 -13.96
C ARG A 3 -28.83 19.14 -14.63
N ILE A 4 -28.43 19.83 -15.68
CA ILE A 4 -27.09 19.72 -16.28
C ILE A 4 -26.22 20.75 -15.57
N ILE A 5 -25.03 20.33 -15.14
CA ILE A 5 -24.10 21.16 -14.37
C ILE A 5 -22.86 21.50 -15.20
N GLU A 6 -22.22 22.61 -14.86
CA GLU A 6 -20.84 22.88 -15.24
C GLU A 6 -19.90 22.18 -14.23
N THR A 7 -18.74 21.73 -14.69
CA THR A 7 -17.75 21.03 -13.84
C THR A 7 -16.48 21.84 -13.69
N ALA A 8 -15.52 21.35 -12.90
CA ALA A 8 -14.21 21.99 -12.73
C ALA A 8 -13.41 22.13 -14.05
N THR A 9 -13.81 21.41 -15.11
CA THR A 9 -13.21 21.52 -16.46
C THR A 9 -14.05 22.34 -17.44
N GLY A 10 -15.02 23.10 -16.92
CA GLY A 10 -15.96 23.94 -17.69
C GLY A 10 -17.23 23.19 -18.11
N LEU A 11 -17.84 23.63 -19.21
CA LEU A 11 -19.10 23.09 -19.76
C LEU A 11 -19.07 21.59 -20.04
N GLU A 12 -17.89 21.03 -20.30
CA GLU A 12 -17.68 19.60 -20.50
C GLU A 12 -16.85 19.03 -19.36
N ALA A 13 -17.25 17.86 -18.87
CA ALA A 13 -16.49 17.10 -17.90
C ALA A 13 -15.43 16.24 -18.63
N LEU A 14 -14.16 16.50 -18.38
CA LEU A 14 -13.06 15.85 -19.10
C LEU A 14 -12.45 14.66 -18.34
N THR A 15 -11.85 13.73 -19.09
CA THR A 15 -10.98 12.65 -18.60
C THR A 15 -9.55 12.82 -19.13
N PHE A 16 -8.66 11.87 -18.82
CA PHE A 16 -7.23 11.96 -19.16
C PHE A 16 -6.97 12.04 -20.67
N ASP A 17 -7.74 11.32 -21.48
CA ASP A 17 -7.58 11.28 -22.94
C ASP A 17 -8.03 12.57 -23.65
N ASP A 18 -8.77 13.43 -22.97
CA ASP A 18 -9.27 14.69 -23.54
C ASP A 18 -8.24 15.84 -23.42
N VAL A 19 -7.11 15.61 -22.74
CA VAL A 19 -6.13 16.66 -22.45
C VAL A 19 -4.68 16.20 -22.59
N LEU A 20 -3.79 17.15 -22.85
CA LEU A 20 -2.33 17.02 -22.69
C LEU A 20 -1.81 18.04 -21.68
N LEU A 21 -0.65 17.76 -21.08
CA LEU A 21 0.10 18.77 -20.34
C LEU A 21 0.87 19.64 -21.33
N GLN A 22 0.68 20.95 -21.24
CA GLN A 22 1.44 21.91 -22.01
C GLN A 22 2.87 22.01 -21.45
N PRO A 23 3.92 21.83 -22.28
CA PRO A 23 5.30 22.05 -21.84
C PRO A 23 5.53 23.49 -21.35
N GLY A 24 6.36 23.63 -20.32
CA GLY A 24 6.71 24.90 -19.70
C GLY A 24 8.21 25.16 -19.70
N HIS A 25 8.62 26.34 -19.24
CA HIS A 25 10.04 26.61 -19.01
C HIS A 25 10.58 25.72 -17.87
N SER A 26 11.71 25.06 -18.09
CA SER A 26 12.30 24.12 -17.14
C SER A 26 13.81 24.29 -17.03
N GLU A 27 14.28 24.39 -15.79
CA GLU A 27 15.69 24.32 -15.39
C GLU A 27 16.00 23.00 -14.68
N VAL A 28 15.04 22.07 -14.61
CA VAL A 28 15.10 20.85 -13.82
C VAL A 28 15.10 19.63 -14.73
N MET A 29 16.13 18.81 -14.60
CA MET A 29 16.19 17.52 -15.29
C MET A 29 15.35 16.47 -14.55
N PRO A 30 14.76 15.47 -15.23
CA PRO A 30 13.94 14.43 -14.58
C PRO A 30 14.62 13.75 -13.38
N GLY A 31 15.93 13.51 -13.45
CA GLY A 31 16.70 12.91 -12.35
C GLY A 31 16.81 13.77 -11.08
N GLN A 32 16.56 15.08 -11.19
CA GLN A 32 16.63 16.05 -10.08
C GLN A 32 15.26 16.30 -9.42
N THR A 33 14.20 15.67 -9.93
CA THR A 33 12.84 15.83 -9.42
C THR A 33 12.62 14.99 -8.15
N ASN A 34 11.89 15.56 -7.20
CA ASN A 34 11.42 14.89 -6.00
C ASN A 34 9.92 14.57 -6.12
N ILE A 35 9.59 13.29 -6.09
CA ILE A 35 8.21 12.77 -6.20
C ILE A 35 7.62 12.34 -4.85
N ALA A 36 8.29 12.67 -3.74
CA ALA A 36 7.74 12.43 -2.42
C ALA A 36 6.43 13.21 -2.21
N THR A 37 5.49 12.61 -1.49
CA THR A 37 4.15 13.14 -1.28
C THR A 37 3.62 12.78 0.10
N ARG A 38 2.58 13.49 0.54
CA ARG A 38 1.83 13.19 1.75
C ARG A 38 0.44 12.68 1.38
N ILE A 39 0.07 11.50 1.87
CA ILE A 39 -1.25 10.89 1.60
C ILE A 39 -2.21 10.93 2.79
N ALA A 40 -1.71 11.31 3.97
CA ALA A 40 -2.45 11.71 5.15
C ALA A 40 -1.49 12.51 6.05
N GLN A 41 -1.98 13.22 7.07
CA GLN A 41 -1.20 14.21 7.83
C GLN A 41 0.23 13.78 8.24
N ASP A 42 0.42 12.54 8.69
CA ASP A 42 1.69 11.94 9.16
C ASP A 42 2.14 10.74 8.30
N ILE A 43 1.56 10.57 7.11
CA ILE A 43 1.91 9.49 6.17
C ILE A 43 2.49 10.09 4.90
N GLU A 44 3.82 10.04 4.83
CA GLU A 44 4.60 10.39 3.66
C GLU A 44 4.96 9.14 2.84
N LEU A 45 4.96 9.29 1.53
CA LEU A 45 5.40 8.29 0.56
C LEU A 45 6.52 8.88 -0.29
N ASN A 46 7.51 8.06 -0.64
CA ASN A 46 8.56 8.42 -1.59
C ASN A 46 8.16 8.14 -3.05
N LEU A 47 7.05 7.43 -3.24
CA LEU A 47 6.43 7.13 -4.53
C LEU A 47 4.92 7.39 -4.40
N PRO A 48 4.32 8.28 -5.21
CA PRO A 48 2.91 8.69 -5.07
C PRO A 48 1.95 7.65 -5.67
N ILE A 49 2.13 6.38 -5.31
CA ILE A 49 1.38 5.24 -5.85
C ILE A 49 0.92 4.32 -4.71
N LEU A 50 -0.39 4.04 -4.74
CA LEU A 50 -1.06 3.03 -3.92
C LEU A 50 -1.48 1.85 -4.80
N SER A 51 -1.41 0.62 -4.29
CA SER A 51 -2.05 -0.52 -4.96
C SER A 51 -3.50 -0.69 -4.47
N SER A 52 -4.43 -0.94 -5.39
CA SER A 52 -5.86 -1.01 -5.09
C SER A 52 -6.22 -2.17 -4.15
N ALA A 53 -7.24 -1.94 -3.32
CA ALA A 53 -7.81 -2.92 -2.39
C ALA A 53 -8.69 -3.97 -3.10
N MET A 54 -8.05 -4.83 -3.88
CA MET A 54 -8.73 -5.85 -4.69
C MET A 54 -8.08 -7.22 -4.49
N ASP A 55 -8.90 -8.27 -4.51
CA ASP A 55 -8.46 -9.65 -4.28
C ASP A 55 -7.57 -10.24 -5.39
N THR A 56 -7.52 -9.58 -6.55
CA THR A 56 -6.55 -9.88 -7.63
C THR A 56 -5.42 -8.86 -7.71
N VAL A 57 -5.25 -8.01 -6.70
CA VAL A 57 -4.21 -6.97 -6.70
C VAL A 57 -3.38 -7.03 -5.43
N THR A 58 -3.96 -6.81 -4.25
CA THR A 58 -3.15 -6.52 -3.05
C THR A 58 -3.43 -7.44 -1.87
N GLU A 59 -2.49 -8.33 -1.61
CA GLU A 59 -2.27 -9.00 -0.32
C GLU A 59 -0.88 -8.64 0.23
N GLY A 60 -0.43 -9.29 1.31
CA GLY A 60 0.81 -8.99 2.02
C GLY A 60 2.04 -8.93 1.12
N ARG A 61 2.16 -9.82 0.12
CA ARG A 61 3.30 -9.83 -0.83
C ARG A 61 3.40 -8.53 -1.62
N LEU A 62 2.33 -8.10 -2.29
CA LEU A 62 2.33 -6.83 -3.02
C LEU A 62 2.44 -5.65 -2.06
N ALA A 63 1.77 -5.69 -0.90
CA ALA A 63 1.85 -4.61 0.08
C ALA A 63 3.30 -4.37 0.58
N ILE A 64 4.05 -5.44 0.84
CA ILE A 64 5.49 -5.38 1.17
C ILE A 64 6.27 -4.74 0.01
N ALA A 65 6.09 -5.23 -1.21
CA ALA A 65 6.85 -4.73 -2.37
C ALA A 65 6.54 -3.26 -2.67
N MET A 66 5.28 -2.84 -2.54
CA MET A 66 4.87 -1.44 -2.66
C MET A 66 5.52 -0.57 -1.59
N ALA A 67 5.48 -1.00 -0.31
CA ALA A 67 6.10 -0.26 0.78
C ALA A 67 7.63 -0.16 0.60
N GLN A 68 8.31 -1.23 0.18
CA GLN A 68 9.75 -1.20 -0.13
C GLN A 68 10.09 -0.23 -1.27
N ALA A 69 9.25 -0.15 -2.30
CA ALA A 69 9.42 0.78 -3.41
C ALA A 69 9.11 2.25 -3.05
N GLY A 70 8.59 2.51 -1.83
CA GLY A 70 8.24 3.85 -1.35
C GLY A 70 6.79 4.24 -1.52
N GLY A 71 5.95 3.34 -2.05
CA GLY A 71 4.49 3.49 -2.09
C GLY A 71 3.83 2.84 -0.88
N ILE A 72 2.57 2.44 -1.02
CA ILE A 72 1.86 1.65 0.01
C ILE A 72 0.81 0.74 -0.64
N GLY A 73 0.67 -0.49 -0.17
CA GLY A 73 -0.38 -1.39 -0.65
C GLY A 73 -1.58 -1.43 0.28
N VAL A 74 -2.79 -1.35 -0.26
CA VAL A 74 -4.04 -1.47 0.50
C VAL A 74 -4.56 -2.90 0.43
N ILE A 75 -4.45 -3.65 1.52
CA ILE A 75 -4.93 -5.03 1.61
C ILE A 75 -6.46 -5.06 1.52
N HIS A 76 -6.99 -5.89 0.61
CA HIS A 76 -8.44 -5.99 0.39
C HIS A 76 -9.19 -6.62 1.57
N ARG A 77 -10.53 -6.52 1.53
CA ARG A 77 -11.42 -7.01 2.59
C ARG A 77 -12.18 -8.31 2.30
N ASN A 78 -12.01 -8.90 1.11
CA ASN A 78 -12.48 -10.27 0.78
C ASN A 78 -11.70 -11.39 1.52
N LEU A 79 -11.25 -11.10 2.75
CA LEU A 79 -10.61 -12.00 3.71
C LEU A 79 -11.43 -11.94 5.00
N SER A 80 -11.38 -12.98 5.83
CA SER A 80 -11.89 -12.84 7.19
C SER A 80 -11.16 -11.71 7.93
N PRO A 81 -11.79 -11.05 8.93
CA PRO A 81 -11.12 -10.01 9.71
C PRO A 81 -9.79 -10.47 10.33
N VAL A 82 -9.69 -11.75 10.71
CA VAL A 82 -8.48 -12.36 11.27
C VAL A 82 -7.39 -12.50 10.22
N GLU A 83 -7.70 -13.07 9.05
CA GLU A 83 -6.73 -13.24 7.96
C GLU A 83 -6.20 -11.90 7.46
N GLN A 84 -7.08 -10.89 7.32
CA GLN A 84 -6.66 -9.56 6.91
C GLN A 84 -5.70 -8.92 7.91
N ALA A 85 -5.97 -9.04 9.21
CA ALA A 85 -5.06 -8.58 10.25
C ALA A 85 -3.71 -9.32 10.20
N GLU A 86 -3.71 -10.61 9.85
CA GLU A 86 -2.46 -11.36 9.70
C GLU A 86 -1.62 -10.91 8.49
N GLN A 87 -2.26 -10.56 7.38
CA GLN A 87 -1.59 -9.91 6.24
C GLN A 87 -0.94 -8.59 6.65
N VAL A 88 -1.61 -7.78 7.49
CA VAL A 88 -1.02 -6.54 8.05
C VAL A 88 0.18 -6.86 8.93
N ARG A 89 0.06 -7.81 9.86
CA ARG A 89 1.19 -8.24 10.71
C ARG A 89 2.37 -8.73 9.87
N GLN A 90 2.11 -9.43 8.76
CA GLN A 90 3.16 -9.85 7.82
C GLN A 90 3.93 -8.66 7.25
N VAL A 91 3.23 -7.60 6.81
CA VAL A 91 3.87 -6.37 6.31
C VAL A 91 4.68 -5.69 7.42
N LYS A 92 4.07 -5.47 8.60
CA LYS A 92 4.71 -4.76 9.72
C LYS A 92 5.93 -5.51 10.29
N LYS A 93 5.98 -6.84 10.17
CA LYS A 93 7.10 -7.69 10.61
C LYS A 93 8.15 -7.93 9.52
N PHE A 94 7.89 -7.57 8.26
CA PHE A 94 8.78 -7.94 7.16
C PHE A 94 10.14 -7.26 7.25
N GLU A 95 10.15 -5.98 7.61
CA GLU A 95 11.36 -5.20 7.83
C GLU A 95 11.06 -4.30 9.03
N SER A 96 11.86 -4.46 10.08
CA SER A 96 11.78 -3.64 11.28
C SER A 96 13.19 -3.17 11.62
N GLY A 97 13.38 -1.86 11.79
CA GLY A 97 14.69 -1.34 12.23
C GLY A 97 15.18 -1.98 13.54
N MET A 98 14.23 -2.37 14.39
CA MET A 98 14.42 -3.19 15.58
C MET A 98 13.19 -4.07 15.78
N VAL A 99 13.38 -5.37 16.04
CA VAL A 99 12.30 -6.26 16.46
C VAL A 99 12.00 -5.99 17.92
N VAL A 100 10.86 -5.38 18.21
CA VAL A 100 10.38 -5.13 19.58
C VAL A 100 9.74 -6.41 20.13
N ASN A 101 9.99 -6.74 21.40
CA ASN A 101 9.49 -7.96 22.05
C ASN A 101 9.81 -9.22 21.22
N PRO A 102 11.10 -9.51 20.96
CA PRO A 102 11.49 -10.66 20.15
C PRO A 102 11.00 -11.96 20.81
N VAL A 103 10.80 -13.00 20.00
CA VAL A 103 10.58 -14.35 20.51
C VAL A 103 11.78 -14.73 21.37
N THR A 104 11.54 -15.07 22.65
CA THR A 104 12.59 -15.47 23.60
C THR A 104 12.40 -16.90 24.06
N ILE A 105 13.48 -17.54 24.53
CA ILE A 105 13.45 -18.89 25.10
C ILE A 105 14.12 -18.93 26.48
N GLY A 106 13.76 -19.91 27.30
CA GLY A 106 14.36 -20.10 28.63
C GLY A 106 15.65 -20.93 28.56
N PRO A 107 16.58 -20.78 29.51
CA PRO A 107 17.82 -21.56 29.54
C PRO A 107 17.57 -23.07 29.75
N GLU A 108 16.50 -23.42 30.45
CA GLU A 108 16.11 -24.81 30.73
C GLU A 108 15.32 -25.48 29.59
N ALA A 109 14.97 -24.74 28.55
CA ALA A 109 14.31 -25.31 27.37
C ALA A 109 15.25 -26.24 26.61
N THR A 110 14.68 -27.08 25.74
CA THR A 110 15.44 -28.08 24.98
C THR A 110 15.83 -27.57 23.58
N LEU A 111 16.79 -28.24 22.95
CA LEU A 111 17.14 -28.04 21.54
C LEU A 111 15.89 -28.19 20.63
N ALA A 112 15.04 -29.17 20.91
CA ALA A 112 13.79 -29.38 20.17
C ALA A 112 12.87 -28.16 20.23
N ASP A 113 12.74 -27.52 21.40
CA ASP A 113 11.94 -26.30 21.58
C ASP A 113 12.49 -25.13 20.75
N ALA A 114 13.81 -24.92 20.79
CA ALA A 114 14.45 -23.87 20.00
C ALA A 114 14.28 -24.10 18.49
N LEU A 115 14.51 -25.32 18.00
CA LEU A 115 14.30 -25.66 16.59
C LEU A 115 12.83 -25.49 16.19
N GLY A 116 11.89 -25.83 17.08
CA GLY A 116 10.46 -25.60 16.89
C GLY A 116 10.12 -24.12 16.72
N LEU A 117 10.66 -23.25 17.59
CA LEU A 117 10.49 -21.80 17.49
C LEU A 117 11.13 -21.25 16.21
N MET A 118 12.37 -21.65 15.91
CA MET A 118 13.07 -21.21 14.69
C MET A 118 12.30 -21.57 13.43
N LYS A 119 11.75 -22.79 13.36
CA LYS A 119 10.92 -23.24 12.22
C LYS A 119 9.59 -22.51 12.15
N THR A 120 8.90 -22.37 13.27
CA THR A 120 7.57 -21.74 13.34
C THR A 120 7.61 -20.27 12.92
N TYR A 121 8.62 -19.54 13.41
CA TYR A 121 8.75 -18.10 13.16
C TYR A 121 9.71 -17.75 12.02
N GLY A 122 10.37 -18.74 11.41
CA GLY A 122 11.35 -18.51 10.34
C GLY A 122 12.57 -17.67 10.77
N ILE A 123 12.98 -17.78 12.05
CA ILE A 123 14.05 -16.99 12.65
C ILE A 123 15.31 -17.82 12.88
N SER A 124 16.49 -17.20 12.74
CA SER A 124 17.79 -17.88 12.86
C SER A 124 18.51 -17.60 14.18
N GLY A 125 17.83 -17.01 15.16
CA GLY A 125 18.38 -16.80 16.48
C GLY A 125 17.36 -16.23 17.45
N ILE A 126 17.50 -16.61 18.72
CA ILE A 126 16.52 -16.43 19.77
C ILE A 126 17.26 -15.93 21.02
N PRO A 127 16.92 -14.76 21.57
CA PRO A 127 17.40 -14.32 22.88
C PRO A 127 16.97 -15.30 23.97
N VAL A 128 17.90 -15.61 24.89
CA VAL A 128 17.65 -16.47 26.04
C VAL A 128 17.44 -15.62 27.28
N VAL A 129 16.35 -15.84 28.00
CA VAL A 129 15.95 -15.05 29.18
C VAL A 129 15.53 -15.94 30.36
N GLU A 130 15.78 -15.50 31.60
CA GLU A 130 15.52 -16.31 32.81
C GLU A 130 14.04 -16.69 33.02
N ASN A 131 13.11 -15.85 32.55
CA ASN A 131 11.67 -16.00 32.78
C ASN A 131 10.87 -16.02 31.46
N ALA A 132 11.35 -16.75 30.45
CA ALA A 132 10.69 -16.84 29.16
C ALA A 132 9.23 -17.31 29.31
N GLY A 133 8.28 -16.53 28.79
CA GLY A 133 6.85 -16.85 28.81
C GLY A 133 6.14 -16.69 30.16
N LYS A 134 6.79 -16.13 31.20
CA LYS A 134 6.16 -15.89 32.52
C LYS A 134 5.82 -14.41 32.71
N GLY A 135 4.58 -14.03 32.40
CA GLY A 135 4.00 -12.69 32.64
C GLY A 135 4.12 -11.71 31.47
N ASN A 136 3.54 -10.51 31.62
CA ASN A 136 3.51 -9.46 30.59
C ASN A 136 4.80 -8.62 30.49
N LYS A 137 5.92 -9.05 31.07
CA LYS A 137 7.17 -8.29 31.08
C LYS A 137 8.31 -9.06 30.39
N PRO A 138 9.18 -8.39 29.62
CA PRO A 138 10.35 -9.01 29.02
C PRO A 138 11.27 -9.60 30.09
N GLY A 139 11.86 -10.77 29.83
CA GLY A 139 12.75 -11.43 30.78
C GLY A 139 14.16 -10.82 30.81
N ARG A 140 14.88 -11.01 31.91
CA ARG A 140 16.31 -10.64 32.03
C ARG A 140 17.13 -11.45 31.02
N LEU A 141 17.93 -10.78 30.21
CA LEU A 141 18.76 -11.39 29.17
C LEU A 141 19.92 -12.18 29.80
N VAL A 142 20.08 -13.44 29.41
CA VAL A 142 21.17 -14.32 29.86
C VAL A 142 21.95 -14.99 28.74
N GLY A 143 21.49 -14.88 27.50
CA GLY A 143 22.20 -15.44 26.36
C GLY A 143 21.52 -15.20 25.02
N ILE A 144 22.10 -15.79 23.98
CA ILE A 144 21.47 -15.93 22.66
C ILE A 144 21.83 -17.30 22.11
N VAL A 145 20.84 -17.96 21.50
CA VAL A 145 21.06 -19.18 20.71
C VAL A 145 20.78 -18.88 19.25
N THR A 146 21.69 -19.24 18.36
CA THR A 146 21.60 -18.99 16.93
C THR A 146 21.61 -20.28 16.14
N ASN A 147 21.27 -20.19 14.85
CA ASN A 147 21.35 -21.33 13.94
C ASN A 147 22.76 -21.95 13.91
N ARG A 148 23.82 -21.18 14.17
CA ARG A 148 25.20 -21.69 14.22
C ARG A 148 25.42 -22.65 15.39
N ASP A 149 24.81 -22.35 16.53
CA ASP A 149 25.00 -23.08 17.79
C ASP A 149 24.25 -24.41 17.76
N VAL A 150 23.09 -24.44 17.10
CA VAL A 150 22.24 -25.64 17.01
C VAL A 150 22.52 -26.53 15.80
N ARG A 151 23.23 -26.04 14.77
CA ARG A 151 23.40 -26.73 13.48
C ARG A 151 23.99 -28.14 13.60
N PHE A 152 24.88 -28.34 14.56
CA PHE A 152 25.60 -29.60 14.77
C PHE A 152 25.19 -30.30 16.07
N ALA A 153 24.23 -29.76 16.80
CA ALA A 153 23.70 -30.39 18.00
C ALA A 153 22.77 -31.54 17.60
N SER A 154 23.08 -32.76 18.06
CA SER A 154 22.39 -33.99 17.64
C SER A 154 21.39 -34.51 18.67
N ASP A 155 21.49 -34.07 19.93
CA ASP A 155 20.59 -34.49 21.02
C ASP A 155 19.43 -33.50 21.18
N PRO A 156 18.19 -33.88 20.81
CA PRO A 156 17.03 -33.00 20.95
C PRO A 156 16.72 -32.59 22.39
N GLY A 157 17.16 -33.39 23.39
CA GLY A 157 16.93 -33.13 24.81
C GLY A 157 17.97 -32.20 25.45
N GLN A 158 19.03 -31.85 24.73
CA GLN A 158 20.08 -30.97 25.23
C GLN A 158 19.52 -29.59 25.60
N ARG A 159 19.94 -29.07 26.75
CA ARG A 159 19.44 -27.78 27.27
C ARG A 159 20.03 -26.60 26.51
N ILE A 160 19.23 -25.57 26.29
CA ILE A 160 19.66 -24.32 25.65
C ILE A 160 20.78 -23.63 26.43
N TYR A 161 20.78 -23.75 27.76
CA TYR A 161 21.86 -23.25 28.62
C TYR A 161 23.26 -23.76 28.23
N GLU A 162 23.35 -24.97 27.66
CA GLU A 162 24.62 -25.59 27.25
C GLU A 162 25.05 -25.14 25.85
N LEU A 163 24.10 -24.75 25.01
CA LEU A 163 24.32 -24.39 23.61
C LEU A 163 24.44 -22.88 23.39
N MET A 164 23.84 -22.06 24.26
CA MET A 164 23.76 -20.62 24.07
C MET A 164 25.12 -19.93 24.25
N THR A 165 25.31 -18.83 23.52
CA THR A 165 26.33 -17.84 23.88
C THR A 165 25.86 -17.07 25.10
N ARG A 166 26.68 -17.02 26.16
CA ARG A 166 26.37 -16.36 27.44
C ARG A 166 27.42 -15.36 27.91
N GLU A 167 28.65 -15.51 27.43
CA GLU A 167 29.76 -14.61 27.75
C GLU A 167 29.93 -13.57 26.63
N ASN A 168 30.42 -12.38 26.98
CA ASN A 168 30.70 -11.28 26.04
C ASN A 168 29.51 -10.94 25.13
N LEU A 169 28.29 -11.00 25.68
CA LEU A 169 27.09 -10.58 24.96
C LEU A 169 27.18 -9.10 24.62
N ILE A 170 27.23 -8.82 23.31
CA ILE A 170 27.19 -7.46 22.81
C ILE A 170 25.74 -7.00 22.83
N THR A 171 25.48 -5.97 23.63
CA THR A 171 24.14 -5.42 23.84
C THR A 171 24.14 -3.92 23.63
N VAL A 172 22.96 -3.37 23.33
CA VAL A 172 22.72 -1.94 23.16
C VAL A 172 21.45 -1.52 23.90
N LYS A 173 21.27 -0.22 24.12
CA LYS A 173 20.04 0.34 24.66
C LYS A 173 19.01 0.62 23.55
N GLU A 174 17.75 0.81 23.91
CA GLU A 174 16.62 1.00 22.97
C GLU A 174 16.83 2.13 21.95
N ASN A 175 17.57 3.18 22.33
CA ASN A 175 17.78 4.37 21.49
C ASN A 175 19.10 4.32 20.69
N VAL A 176 19.61 3.12 20.37
CA VAL A 176 20.84 2.99 19.58
C VAL A 176 20.61 3.52 18.17
N ASP A 177 21.55 4.32 17.67
CA ASP A 177 21.53 4.75 16.28
C ASP A 177 21.84 3.59 15.32
N GLN A 178 21.27 3.62 14.11
CA GLN A 178 21.50 2.58 13.10
C GLN A 178 22.97 2.48 12.68
N GLN A 179 23.70 3.61 12.59
CA GLN A 179 25.12 3.55 12.21
C GLN A 179 25.95 2.89 13.31
N GLU A 180 25.62 3.17 14.57
CA GLU A 180 26.28 2.54 15.71
C GLU A 180 25.95 1.04 15.79
N ALA A 181 24.68 0.65 15.58
CA ALA A 181 24.30 -0.75 15.49
C ALA A 181 25.08 -1.48 14.39
N LYS A 182 25.20 -0.87 13.19
CA LYS A 182 26.03 -1.40 12.09
C LYS A 182 27.50 -1.55 12.48
N ARG A 183 28.06 -0.53 13.14
CA ARG A 183 29.45 -0.54 13.60
C ARG A 183 29.69 -1.70 14.57
N LEU A 184 28.79 -1.92 15.53
CA LEU A 184 28.90 -3.01 16.51
C LEU A 184 28.77 -4.38 15.87
N LEU A 185 27.77 -4.58 14.99
CA LEU A 185 27.60 -5.82 14.23
C LEU A 185 28.86 -6.16 13.42
N HIS A 186 29.45 -5.18 12.73
CA HIS A 186 30.68 -5.35 11.95
C HIS A 186 31.91 -5.62 12.84
N THR A 187 32.11 -4.81 13.89
CA THR A 187 33.28 -4.90 14.78
C THR A 187 33.35 -6.24 15.48
N HIS A 188 32.21 -6.71 15.98
CA HIS A 188 32.11 -7.98 16.71
C HIS A 188 31.82 -9.18 15.80
N ARG A 189 31.63 -8.96 14.49
CA ARG A 189 31.32 -9.99 13.48
C ARG A 189 30.13 -10.87 13.86
N ILE A 190 29.08 -10.22 14.36
CA ILE A 190 27.83 -10.86 14.79
C ILE A 190 26.68 -10.44 13.86
N GLU A 191 25.70 -11.32 13.68
CA GLU A 191 24.54 -11.06 12.80
C GLU A 191 23.35 -10.45 13.53
N LYS A 192 23.38 -10.47 14.87
CA LYS A 192 22.26 -10.12 15.74
C LYS A 192 22.78 -9.30 16.92
N LEU A 193 22.11 -8.19 17.20
CA LEU A 193 22.45 -7.28 18.29
C LEU A 193 21.28 -7.21 19.27
N LEU A 194 21.53 -7.57 20.52
CA LEU A 194 20.52 -7.66 21.57
C LEU A 194 20.26 -6.28 22.15
N VAL A 195 19.00 -5.90 22.27
CA VAL A 195 18.61 -4.61 22.85
C VAL A 195 18.04 -4.84 24.24
N VAL A 196 18.59 -4.12 25.22
CA VAL A 196 18.23 -4.26 26.64
C VAL A 196 17.81 -2.94 27.28
N ASP A 197 16.86 -3.02 28.22
CA ASP A 197 16.45 -1.89 29.05
C ASP A 197 17.52 -1.55 30.12
N ALA A 198 17.22 -0.59 31.00
CA ALA A 198 18.10 -0.21 32.11
C ALA A 198 18.36 -1.36 33.11
N ASP A 199 17.41 -2.28 33.26
CA ASP A 199 17.45 -3.41 34.19
C ASP A 199 18.03 -4.70 33.54
N GLY A 200 18.50 -4.62 32.29
CA GLY A 200 19.08 -5.74 31.56
C GLY A 200 18.06 -6.73 30.99
N ARG A 201 16.79 -6.34 30.83
CA ARG A 201 15.75 -7.16 30.19
C ARG A 201 15.82 -7.04 28.68
N CYS A 202 15.58 -8.15 27.98
CA CYS A 202 15.60 -8.18 26.51
C CYS A 202 14.32 -7.54 25.96
N VAL A 203 14.45 -6.32 25.44
CA VAL A 203 13.33 -5.52 24.91
C VAL A 203 13.32 -5.50 23.39
N GLY A 204 14.45 -5.83 22.75
CA GLY A 204 14.53 -5.85 21.29
C GLY A 204 15.68 -6.67 20.70
N LEU A 205 15.66 -6.81 19.39
CA LEU A 205 16.68 -7.47 18.58
C LEU A 205 16.87 -6.73 17.25
N ILE A 206 18.11 -6.39 16.90
CA ILE A 206 18.47 -5.82 15.58
C ILE A 206 19.21 -6.90 14.79
N THR A 207 18.87 -7.09 13.51
CA THR A 207 19.51 -8.09 12.65
C THR A 207 20.20 -7.48 11.45
N VAL A 208 21.30 -8.11 11.00
CA VAL A 208 21.99 -7.72 9.75
C VAL A 208 21.05 -7.80 8.55
N LYS A 209 20.15 -8.80 8.53
CA LYS A 209 19.16 -8.97 7.46
C LYS A 209 18.23 -7.75 7.31
N ASP A 210 17.82 -7.13 8.42
CA ASP A 210 16.99 -5.91 8.38
C ASP A 210 17.77 -4.69 7.89
N ILE A 211 19.06 -4.61 8.25
CA ILE A 211 19.97 -3.57 7.75
C ILE A 211 20.20 -3.69 6.25
N GLU A 212 20.44 -4.90 5.73
CA GLU A 212 20.64 -5.17 4.31
C GLU A 212 19.39 -4.82 3.50
N LYS A 213 18.20 -5.23 3.97
CA LYS A 213 16.92 -4.87 3.35
C LYS A 213 16.74 -3.36 3.24
N SER A 214 17.11 -2.63 4.29
CA SER A 214 17.02 -1.16 4.29
C SER A 214 18.03 -0.50 3.34
N GLN A 215 19.15 -1.13 3.02
CA GLN A 215 20.10 -0.64 2.01
C GLN A 215 19.61 -0.92 0.59
N LEU A 216 18.97 -2.07 0.36
CA LEU A 216 18.39 -2.41 -0.94
C LEU A 216 17.20 -1.51 -1.30
N ASN A 217 16.46 -1.03 -0.29
CA ASN A 217 15.26 -0.23 -0.46
C ASN A 217 15.36 1.11 0.29
N PRO A 218 16.22 2.03 -0.15
CA PRO A 218 16.47 3.30 0.56
C PRO A 218 15.23 4.21 0.55
N ASN A 219 14.33 4.04 -0.42
CA ASN A 219 13.12 4.83 -0.56
C ASN A 219 11.91 4.17 0.13
N ALA A 220 12.09 3.11 0.90
CA ALA A 220 10.99 2.39 1.53
C ALA A 220 10.12 3.30 2.41
N SER A 221 8.79 3.13 2.31
CA SER A 221 7.81 3.81 3.13
C SER A 221 7.74 3.13 4.50
N LYS A 222 8.28 3.82 5.51
CA LYS A 222 8.41 3.30 6.88
C LYS A 222 7.68 4.18 7.89
N ASP A 223 7.21 3.57 8.96
CA ASP A 223 6.69 4.25 10.14
C ASP A 223 7.84 4.76 11.04
N ALA A 224 7.48 5.46 12.11
CA ALA A 224 8.45 6.02 13.06
C ALA A 224 9.31 4.94 13.77
N GLN A 225 8.87 3.68 13.78
CA GLN A 225 9.61 2.54 14.34
C GLN A 225 10.49 1.85 13.29
N GLY A 226 10.55 2.37 12.06
CA GLY A 226 11.31 1.81 10.96
C GLY A 226 10.69 0.54 10.37
N ARG A 227 9.41 0.27 10.61
CA ARG A 227 8.66 -0.82 9.99
C ARG A 227 8.02 -0.36 8.69
N LEU A 228 7.86 -1.25 7.71
CA LEU A 228 7.09 -0.92 6.50
C LEU A 228 5.68 -0.44 6.86
N ARG A 229 5.19 0.58 6.15
CA ARG A 229 3.81 1.05 6.31
C ARG A 229 2.82 0.08 5.67
N ALA A 230 1.68 -0.12 6.32
CA ALA A 230 0.61 -0.99 5.86
C ALA A 230 -0.73 -0.24 5.79
N ALA A 231 -1.52 -0.55 4.76
CA ALA A 231 -2.88 -0.07 4.61
C ALA A 231 -3.84 -1.23 4.38
N ALA A 232 -5.10 -1.07 4.80
CA ALA A 232 -6.12 -2.12 4.66
C ALA A 232 -7.51 -1.50 4.46
N ALA A 233 -8.32 -2.13 3.61
CA ALA A 233 -9.68 -1.70 3.36
C ALA A 233 -10.66 -2.27 4.39
N ILE A 234 -11.67 -1.49 4.74
CA ILE A 234 -12.82 -1.94 5.54
C ILE A 234 -14.12 -1.52 4.86
N SER A 235 -15.23 -2.10 5.34
CA SER A 235 -16.57 -1.64 4.98
C SER A 235 -17.19 -0.76 6.05
N VAL A 236 -18.46 -0.44 5.87
CA VAL A 236 -19.34 0.19 6.84
C VAL A 236 -20.05 -0.85 7.72
N GLY A 237 -20.69 -0.40 8.81
CA GLY A 237 -21.43 -1.28 9.72
C GLY A 237 -20.53 -2.01 10.72
N ASP A 238 -21.10 -2.99 11.43
CA ASP A 238 -20.43 -3.63 12.57
C ASP A 238 -19.26 -4.53 12.16
N ASP A 239 -19.33 -5.23 11.01
CA ASP A 239 -18.17 -5.98 10.47
C ASP A 239 -16.99 -5.04 10.18
N GLY A 240 -17.27 -3.87 9.62
CA GLY A 240 -16.26 -2.85 9.36
C GLY A 240 -15.55 -2.37 10.64
N VAL A 241 -16.29 -2.30 11.74
CA VAL A 241 -15.78 -1.85 13.04
C VAL A 241 -14.96 -2.94 13.71
N GLU A 242 -15.45 -4.18 13.77
CA GLU A 242 -14.67 -5.31 14.30
C GLU A 242 -13.34 -5.45 13.52
N ARG A 243 -13.42 -5.32 12.20
CA ARG A 243 -12.25 -5.34 11.33
C ARG A 243 -11.29 -4.20 11.65
N ALA A 244 -11.79 -2.97 11.84
CA ALA A 244 -10.97 -1.84 12.25
C ALA A 244 -10.23 -2.11 13.58
N GLU A 245 -10.91 -2.67 14.59
CA GLU A 245 -10.27 -3.02 15.88
C GLU A 245 -9.10 -3.98 15.68
N ARG A 246 -9.30 -5.06 14.92
CA ARG A 246 -8.25 -6.05 14.64
C ARG A 246 -7.09 -5.49 13.83
N LEU A 247 -7.38 -4.60 12.88
CA LEU A 247 -6.34 -3.94 12.08
C LEU A 247 -5.52 -2.95 12.93
N ILE A 248 -6.17 -2.21 13.84
CA ILE A 248 -5.51 -1.34 14.81
C ILE A 248 -4.59 -2.17 15.72
N ASP A 249 -5.06 -3.29 16.25
CA ASP A 249 -4.24 -4.24 17.04
C ASP A 249 -3.04 -4.78 16.24
N ALA A 250 -3.23 -5.06 14.95
CA ALA A 250 -2.15 -5.48 14.05
C ALA A 250 -1.12 -4.36 13.74
N GLY A 251 -1.38 -3.12 14.14
CA GLY A 251 -0.50 -1.97 13.92
C GLY A 251 -0.62 -1.37 12.52
N ILE A 252 -1.83 -1.33 11.96
CA ILE A 252 -2.12 -0.67 10.68
C ILE A 252 -1.80 0.84 10.74
N ASP A 253 -1.29 1.40 9.64
CA ASP A 253 -1.01 2.84 9.54
C ASP A 253 -2.20 3.61 8.94
N LEU A 254 -2.86 3.01 7.95
CA LEU A 254 -3.94 3.62 7.18
C LEU A 254 -5.11 2.65 6.99
N ILE A 255 -6.30 3.06 7.44
CA ILE A 255 -7.55 2.36 7.15
C ILE A 255 -8.23 3.05 5.96
N VAL A 256 -8.67 2.26 4.99
CA VAL A 256 -9.40 2.75 3.81
C VAL A 256 -10.86 2.30 3.88
N ILE A 257 -11.78 3.22 4.16
CA ILE A 257 -13.21 2.94 4.07
C ILE A 257 -13.58 2.95 2.58
N ASP A 258 -13.77 1.76 2.01
CA ASP A 258 -13.90 1.54 0.56
C ASP A 258 -15.32 1.13 0.18
N THR A 259 -16.09 2.10 -0.33
CA THR A 259 -17.46 1.92 -0.83
C THR A 259 -17.62 2.43 -2.27
N ALA A 260 -18.64 1.98 -2.99
CA ALA A 260 -18.99 2.56 -4.30
C ALA A 260 -19.51 4.01 -4.19
N HIS A 261 -20.15 4.37 -3.07
CA HIS A 261 -20.70 5.70 -2.84
C HIS A 261 -20.36 6.24 -1.45
N GLY A 262 -19.23 6.96 -1.39
CA GLY A 262 -18.65 7.53 -0.17
C GLY A 262 -19.49 8.64 0.48
N HIS A 263 -20.40 9.27 -0.27
CA HIS A 263 -21.27 10.32 0.24
C HIS A 263 -22.58 9.78 0.84
N SER A 264 -22.60 8.52 1.29
CA SER A 264 -23.74 7.94 2.00
C SER A 264 -23.59 8.12 3.52
N GLN A 265 -24.69 8.32 4.24
CA GLN A 265 -24.67 8.54 5.69
C GLN A 265 -23.93 7.43 6.45
N ARG A 266 -24.13 6.17 6.03
CA ARG A 266 -23.45 5.00 6.63
C ARG A 266 -21.93 5.09 6.56
N VAL A 267 -21.38 5.74 5.52
CA VAL A 267 -19.94 5.96 5.37
C VAL A 267 -19.47 7.08 6.29
N LEU A 268 -20.21 8.19 6.33
CA LEU A 268 -19.88 9.31 7.24
C LEU A 268 -19.87 8.86 8.70
N ASP A 269 -20.85 8.03 9.08
CA ASP A 269 -20.95 7.43 10.41
C ASP A 269 -19.77 6.48 10.68
N ALA A 270 -19.37 5.67 9.69
CA ALA A 270 -18.23 4.76 9.81
C ALA A 270 -16.89 5.52 9.95
N VAL A 271 -16.68 6.60 9.19
CA VAL A 271 -15.51 7.48 9.33
C VAL A 271 -15.45 8.02 10.76
N THR A 272 -16.55 8.60 11.23
CA THR A 272 -16.64 9.16 12.58
C THR A 272 -16.35 8.09 13.64
N ARG A 273 -16.98 6.91 13.53
CA ARG A 273 -16.81 5.80 14.48
C ARG A 273 -15.36 5.33 14.54
N VAL A 274 -14.72 5.04 13.39
CA VAL A 274 -13.32 4.62 13.37
C VAL A 274 -12.39 5.72 13.89
N LYS A 275 -12.68 6.99 13.58
CA LYS A 275 -11.90 8.13 14.09
C LYS A 275 -11.94 8.22 15.62
N THR A 276 -13.09 7.92 16.23
CA THR A 276 -13.23 7.90 17.69
C THR A 276 -12.55 6.71 18.37
N MET A 277 -12.32 5.61 17.64
CA MET A 277 -11.68 4.41 18.19
C MET A 277 -10.17 4.57 18.40
N SER A 278 -9.50 5.29 17.50
CA SER A 278 -8.06 5.54 17.62
C SER A 278 -7.64 6.84 16.95
N ASN A 279 -6.86 7.63 17.68
CA ASN A 279 -6.19 8.83 17.15
C ASN A 279 -4.85 8.50 16.47
N SER A 280 -4.37 7.25 16.57
CA SER A 280 -3.07 6.84 16.02
C SER A 280 -3.14 6.38 14.56
N VAL A 281 -4.33 6.05 14.07
CA VAL A 281 -4.52 5.52 12.71
C VAL A 281 -5.14 6.60 11.82
N ARG A 282 -4.68 6.68 10.57
CA ARG A 282 -5.26 7.58 9.56
C ARG A 282 -6.40 6.90 8.82
N ILE A 283 -7.37 7.70 8.42
CA ILE A 283 -8.56 7.23 7.71
C ILE A 283 -8.59 7.89 6.34
N MET A 284 -8.57 7.06 5.31
CA MET A 284 -8.92 7.44 3.95
C MET A 284 -10.33 6.95 3.65
N ALA A 285 -11.17 7.78 3.07
CA ALA A 285 -12.55 7.40 2.75
C ALA A 285 -12.92 7.71 1.30
N GLY A 286 -13.72 6.84 0.70
CA GLY A 286 -14.22 7.02 -0.65
C GLY A 286 -15.09 5.84 -1.13
N ASN A 287 -15.55 5.84 -2.38
CA ASN A 287 -15.21 6.82 -3.41
C ASN A 287 -16.23 7.97 -3.50
N VAL A 288 -15.72 9.17 -3.74
CA VAL A 288 -16.53 10.34 -4.13
C VAL A 288 -16.11 10.82 -5.51
N ALA A 289 -16.94 11.64 -6.13
CA ALA A 289 -16.64 12.24 -7.45
C ALA A 289 -17.09 13.71 -7.53
N THR A 290 -17.41 14.32 -6.38
CA THR A 290 -17.97 15.68 -6.27
C THR A 290 -17.35 16.45 -5.10
N ALA A 291 -17.36 17.78 -5.20
CA ALA A 291 -16.96 18.67 -4.11
C ALA A 291 -17.77 18.41 -2.82
N ASP A 292 -19.09 18.27 -2.91
CA ASP A 292 -19.94 18.04 -1.73
C ASP A 292 -19.61 16.73 -1.02
N GLY A 293 -19.41 15.64 -1.76
CA GLY A 293 -19.03 14.36 -1.17
C GLY A 293 -17.64 14.42 -0.54
N THR A 294 -16.73 15.18 -1.15
CA THR A 294 -15.39 15.41 -0.60
C THR A 294 -15.48 16.16 0.72
N LYS A 295 -16.24 17.27 0.77
CA LYS A 295 -16.44 18.05 1.97
C LYS A 295 -17.11 17.24 3.07
N ALA A 296 -18.14 16.45 2.76
CA ALA A 296 -18.83 15.62 3.73
C ALA A 296 -17.89 14.59 4.40
N LEU A 297 -16.97 13.99 3.64
CA LEU A 297 -15.98 13.06 4.20
C LEU A 297 -14.95 13.77 5.08
N ILE A 298 -14.51 14.96 4.67
CA ILE A 298 -13.60 15.80 5.47
C ILE A 298 -14.27 16.21 6.78
N ASP A 299 -15.51 16.69 6.72
CA ASP A 299 -16.31 17.11 7.88
C ASP A 299 -16.56 15.94 8.85
N ALA A 300 -16.67 14.71 8.32
CA ALA A 300 -16.78 13.48 9.13
C ALA A 300 -15.46 13.04 9.80
N GLY A 301 -14.31 13.62 9.39
CA GLY A 301 -13.00 13.37 9.99
C GLY A 301 -12.05 12.49 9.16
N ALA A 302 -12.29 12.33 7.85
CA ALA A 302 -11.35 11.65 6.97
C ALA A 302 -10.02 12.43 6.86
N ASP A 303 -8.89 11.75 7.04
CA ASP A 303 -7.55 12.32 6.87
C ASP A 303 -7.12 12.38 5.39
N ALA A 304 -7.84 11.69 4.51
CA ALA A 304 -7.65 11.68 3.05
C ALA A 304 -8.93 11.26 2.33
N VAL A 305 -9.12 11.73 1.09
CA VAL A 305 -10.30 11.41 0.28
C VAL A 305 -9.90 10.65 -0.97
N LYS A 306 -10.55 9.51 -1.20
CA LYS A 306 -10.37 8.67 -2.40
C LYS A 306 -11.44 9.02 -3.45
N VAL A 307 -10.98 9.35 -4.66
CA VAL A 307 -11.80 9.95 -5.72
C VAL A 307 -11.86 9.08 -6.96
N GLY A 308 -13.08 8.81 -7.43
CA GLY A 308 -13.34 8.15 -8.70
C GLY A 308 -14.54 7.22 -8.66
N ILE A 309 -15.57 7.52 -9.46
CA ILE A 309 -16.76 6.65 -9.60
C ILE A 309 -16.86 6.20 -11.06
N GLY A 310 -16.69 4.90 -11.26
CA GLY A 310 -16.69 4.24 -12.56
C GLY A 310 -15.49 4.42 -13.52
N PRO A 311 -14.34 5.01 -13.18
CA PRO A 311 -13.23 5.15 -14.14
C PRO A 311 -12.40 3.88 -14.29
N GLY A 312 -12.57 2.89 -13.42
CA GLY A 312 -11.76 1.66 -13.42
C GLY A 312 -11.98 0.84 -14.69
N SER A 313 -10.91 0.23 -15.22
CA SER A 313 -10.92 -0.50 -16.50
C SER A 313 -11.87 -1.71 -16.57
N ILE A 314 -12.39 -2.13 -15.42
CA ILE A 314 -13.25 -3.30 -15.23
C ILE A 314 -14.54 -2.93 -14.48
N CYS A 315 -14.79 -1.65 -14.27
CA CYS A 315 -15.97 -1.14 -13.60
C CYS A 315 -17.03 -0.76 -14.64
N THR A 316 -18.26 -1.21 -14.42
CA THR A 316 -19.39 -0.94 -15.30
C THR A 316 -20.45 -0.04 -14.65
N THR A 317 -20.19 0.52 -13.46
CA THR A 317 -21.10 1.43 -12.74
C THR A 317 -21.71 2.52 -13.64
N ARG A 318 -20.89 3.17 -14.48
CA ARG A 318 -21.38 4.23 -15.39
C ARG A 318 -22.38 3.71 -16.43
N ILE A 319 -22.26 2.46 -16.83
CA ILE A 319 -23.11 1.84 -17.84
C ILE A 319 -24.35 1.22 -17.20
N VAL A 320 -24.18 0.50 -16.10
CA VAL A 320 -25.25 -0.26 -15.43
C VAL A 320 -26.14 0.65 -14.58
N ALA A 321 -25.54 1.54 -13.78
CA ALA A 321 -26.27 2.45 -12.90
C ALA A 321 -26.47 3.85 -13.52
N GLY A 322 -25.74 4.20 -14.58
CA GLY A 322 -25.80 5.55 -15.17
C GLY A 322 -25.11 6.64 -14.33
N VAL A 323 -24.29 6.26 -13.34
CA VAL A 323 -23.69 7.17 -12.36
C VAL A 323 -22.17 7.26 -12.53
N GLY A 324 -21.64 8.47 -12.56
CA GLY A 324 -20.20 8.72 -12.51
C GLY A 324 -19.84 10.12 -13.03
N VAL A 325 -18.56 10.48 -12.89
CA VAL A 325 -17.99 11.74 -13.40
C VAL A 325 -16.66 11.43 -14.08
N PRO A 326 -16.36 11.96 -15.28
CA PRO A 326 -15.05 11.88 -15.89
C PRO A 326 -13.91 12.20 -14.93
N GLN A 327 -12.86 11.37 -14.94
CA GLN A 327 -11.97 11.24 -13.79
C GLN A 327 -11.16 12.51 -13.50
N LEU A 328 -10.72 13.21 -14.55
CA LEU A 328 -9.97 14.46 -14.39
C LEU A 328 -10.84 15.55 -13.75
N ALA A 329 -12.07 15.72 -14.23
CA ALA A 329 -13.03 16.66 -13.66
C ALA A 329 -13.36 16.33 -12.19
N ALA A 330 -13.52 15.04 -11.86
CA ALA A 330 -13.76 14.58 -10.49
C ALA A 330 -12.59 14.91 -9.55
N ILE A 331 -11.35 14.67 -10.00
CA ILE A 331 -10.14 14.99 -9.24
C ILE A 331 -10.06 16.49 -8.98
N MET A 332 -10.19 17.32 -10.01
CA MET A 332 -10.07 18.78 -9.87
C MET A 332 -11.13 19.35 -8.92
N SER A 333 -12.38 18.86 -9.02
CA SER A 333 -13.46 19.27 -8.11
C SER A 333 -13.21 18.87 -6.65
N ALA A 334 -12.69 17.67 -6.41
CA ALA A 334 -12.37 17.21 -5.07
C ALA A 334 -11.16 17.97 -4.48
N VAL A 335 -10.11 18.20 -5.28
CA VAL A 335 -8.93 18.97 -4.86
C VAL A 335 -9.31 20.39 -4.47
N GLU A 336 -10.17 21.05 -5.24
CA GLU A 336 -10.67 22.39 -4.92
C GLU A 336 -11.40 22.41 -3.57
N ALA A 337 -12.28 21.43 -3.31
CA ALA A 337 -13.00 21.31 -2.05
C ALA A 337 -12.09 20.98 -0.85
N ALA A 338 -11.04 20.18 -1.07
CA ALA A 338 -10.15 19.72 -0.01
C ALA A 338 -9.05 20.74 0.35
N ARG A 339 -8.75 21.70 -0.55
CA ARG A 339 -7.64 22.65 -0.41
C ARG A 339 -7.66 23.44 0.89
N ALA A 340 -8.83 23.95 1.30
CA ALA A 340 -8.95 24.78 2.50
C ALA A 340 -8.68 24.00 3.79
N ALA A 341 -8.90 22.69 3.79
CA ALA A 341 -8.67 21.80 4.93
C ALA A 341 -7.29 21.13 4.90
N ASP A 342 -6.47 21.37 3.86
CA ASP A 342 -5.17 20.72 3.63
C ASP A 342 -5.26 19.18 3.63
N ILE A 343 -6.38 18.63 3.12
CA ILE A 343 -6.62 17.18 3.06
C ILE A 343 -6.17 16.61 1.70
N PRO A 344 -5.29 15.58 1.69
CA PRO A 344 -4.87 14.90 0.46
C PRO A 344 -6.03 14.23 -0.29
N VAL A 345 -5.98 14.33 -1.63
CA VAL A 345 -6.90 13.65 -2.55
C VAL A 345 -6.15 12.56 -3.31
N ILE A 346 -6.73 11.36 -3.37
CA ILE A 346 -6.17 10.20 -4.05
C ILE A 346 -7.02 9.84 -5.26
N ALA A 347 -6.42 9.86 -6.44
CA ALA A 347 -7.10 9.48 -7.69
C ALA A 347 -7.14 7.95 -7.85
N ASP A 348 -8.34 7.35 -7.86
CA ASP A 348 -8.54 5.90 -7.94
C ASP A 348 -9.19 5.49 -9.27
N GLY A 349 -8.44 4.76 -10.09
CA GLY A 349 -8.90 4.22 -11.37
C GLY A 349 -8.71 5.14 -12.59
N GLY A 350 -8.84 4.56 -13.79
CA GLY A 350 -8.73 5.24 -15.08
C GLY A 350 -7.31 5.43 -15.62
N ILE A 351 -6.28 5.05 -14.86
CA ILE A 351 -4.87 5.20 -15.25
C ILE A 351 -4.44 4.00 -16.11
N LYS A 352 -4.12 4.28 -17.38
CA LYS A 352 -3.64 3.27 -18.35
C LYS A 352 -2.14 3.39 -18.57
N PHE A 353 -1.64 4.62 -18.58
CA PHE A 353 -0.23 4.92 -18.84
C PHE A 353 0.38 5.81 -17.74
N SER A 354 1.71 5.89 -17.70
CA SER A 354 2.42 6.81 -16.78
C SER A 354 2.07 8.28 -17.03
N GLY A 355 1.66 8.63 -18.25
CA GLY A 355 1.12 9.95 -18.57
C GLY A 355 -0.20 10.26 -17.86
N ASP A 356 -1.08 9.28 -17.68
CA ASP A 356 -2.35 9.48 -16.94
C ASP A 356 -2.09 9.70 -15.45
N LEU A 357 -1.11 8.98 -14.89
CA LEU A 357 -0.60 9.23 -13.54
C LEU A 357 -0.09 10.67 -13.43
N ALA A 358 0.73 11.13 -14.38
CA ALA A 358 1.23 12.51 -14.38
C ALA A 358 0.10 13.54 -14.48
N LYS A 359 -0.90 13.32 -15.34
CA LYS A 359 -2.08 14.18 -15.45
C LYS A 359 -2.90 14.21 -14.16
N ALA A 360 -3.10 13.08 -13.49
CA ALA A 360 -3.81 13.01 -12.21
C ALA A 360 -3.08 13.81 -11.12
N ILE A 361 -1.75 13.66 -11.01
CA ILE A 361 -0.94 14.41 -10.05
C ILE A 361 -0.96 15.91 -10.39
N ALA A 362 -0.80 16.28 -11.67
CA ALA A 362 -0.88 17.66 -12.13
C ALA A 362 -2.25 18.32 -11.85
N ALA A 363 -3.34 17.55 -11.88
CA ALA A 363 -4.67 18.00 -11.49
C ALA A 363 -4.83 18.22 -9.97
N GLY A 364 -3.79 17.95 -9.18
CA GLY A 364 -3.74 18.21 -7.75
C GLY A 364 -3.91 16.99 -6.84
N ALA A 365 -4.07 15.78 -7.40
CA ALA A 365 -4.06 14.57 -6.58
C ALA A 365 -2.68 14.40 -5.91
N SER A 366 -2.67 14.04 -4.63
CA SER A 366 -1.43 13.81 -3.88
C SER A 366 -0.78 12.48 -4.26
N ALA A 367 -1.59 11.48 -4.60
CA ALA A 367 -1.15 10.18 -5.11
C ALA A 367 -2.23 9.53 -5.98
N VAL A 368 -1.87 8.43 -6.63
CA VAL A 368 -2.80 7.63 -7.43
C VAL A 368 -2.94 6.22 -6.87
N MET A 369 -4.12 5.63 -6.98
CA MET A 369 -4.39 4.23 -6.68
C MET A 369 -4.56 3.43 -7.96
N ILE A 370 -3.77 2.35 -8.10
CA ILE A 370 -3.63 1.58 -9.33
C ILE A 370 -4.02 0.12 -9.11
N GLY A 371 -4.89 -0.40 -9.98
CA GLY A 371 -5.29 -1.80 -10.03
C GLY A 371 -4.65 -2.57 -11.19
N SER A 372 -5.20 -2.39 -12.40
CA SER A 372 -4.89 -3.19 -13.60
C SER A 372 -3.40 -3.23 -13.95
N LEU A 373 -2.66 -2.13 -13.77
CA LEU A 373 -1.24 -2.10 -14.10
C LEU A 373 -0.39 -2.98 -13.18
N LEU A 374 -0.85 -3.24 -11.96
CA LEU A 374 -0.16 -4.03 -10.93
C LEU A 374 -0.69 -5.47 -10.85
N ALA A 375 -1.91 -5.75 -11.31
CA ALA A 375 -2.54 -7.08 -11.26
C ALA A 375 -1.80 -8.19 -12.03
N GLY A 376 -0.95 -7.81 -13.00
CA GLY A 376 -0.15 -8.75 -13.80
C GLY A 376 1.21 -9.12 -13.18
N THR A 377 1.52 -8.66 -11.98
CA THR A 377 2.87 -8.77 -11.39
C THR A 377 3.06 -10.03 -10.55
N ASP A 378 4.31 -10.40 -10.28
CA ASP A 378 4.67 -11.57 -9.46
C ASP A 378 4.11 -11.53 -8.04
N GLU A 379 4.01 -10.32 -7.46
CA GLU A 379 3.62 -10.10 -6.07
C GLU A 379 2.11 -9.98 -5.88
N SER A 380 1.36 -9.70 -6.95
CA SER A 380 -0.10 -9.71 -6.91
C SER A 380 -0.66 -11.13 -6.67
N PRO A 381 -1.82 -11.30 -6.03
CA PRO A 381 -2.45 -12.60 -5.83
C PRO A 381 -2.84 -13.30 -7.15
N GLY A 382 -3.09 -14.60 -7.06
CA GLY A 382 -3.52 -15.42 -8.19
C GLY A 382 -2.37 -16.03 -9.00
N GLU A 383 -2.70 -17.05 -9.79
CA GLU A 383 -1.74 -17.82 -10.57
C GLU A 383 -1.52 -17.23 -11.96
N VAL A 384 -0.32 -17.49 -12.51
CA VAL A 384 -0.01 -17.21 -13.91
C VAL A 384 -0.48 -18.39 -14.74
N PHE A 385 -1.31 -18.13 -15.75
CA PHE A 385 -1.78 -19.15 -16.68
C PHE A 385 -1.44 -18.79 -18.13
N LEU A 386 -1.37 -19.81 -18.99
CA LEU A 386 -1.06 -19.65 -20.40
C LEU A 386 -2.35 -19.53 -21.21
N HIS A 387 -2.46 -18.49 -22.05
CA HIS A 387 -3.56 -18.32 -22.99
C HIS A 387 -2.99 -17.87 -24.34
N GLN A 388 -3.28 -18.63 -25.41
CA GLN A 388 -2.79 -18.37 -26.78
C GLN A 388 -1.26 -18.13 -26.84
N GLY A 389 -0.50 -18.91 -26.07
CA GLY A 389 0.97 -18.83 -26.04
C GLY A 389 1.55 -17.63 -25.27
N ARG A 390 0.72 -16.83 -24.58
CA ARG A 390 1.15 -15.73 -23.72
C ARG A 390 0.72 -15.97 -22.27
N SER A 391 1.50 -15.48 -21.32
CA SER A 391 1.21 -15.59 -19.89
C SER A 391 0.30 -14.46 -19.42
N PHE A 392 -0.73 -14.81 -18.64
CA PHE A 392 -1.72 -13.88 -18.09
C PHE A 392 -1.97 -14.15 -16.61
N LYS A 393 -2.57 -13.17 -15.94
CA LYS A 393 -3.16 -13.31 -14.60
C LYS A 393 -4.62 -12.89 -14.62
N ALA A 394 -5.43 -13.49 -13.76
CA ALA A 394 -6.84 -13.13 -13.61
C ALA A 394 -6.95 -11.74 -12.97
N TYR A 395 -7.90 -10.93 -13.46
CA TYR A 395 -8.17 -9.59 -12.94
C TYR A 395 -9.67 -9.33 -12.96
N ARG A 396 -10.25 -8.94 -11.83
CA ARG A 396 -11.70 -8.77 -11.70
C ARG A 396 -12.10 -7.60 -10.83
N GLY A 397 -13.29 -7.08 -11.10
CA GLY A 397 -13.82 -5.91 -10.42
C GLY A 397 -14.44 -6.30 -9.12
N MET A 398 -14.35 -5.45 -8.10
CA MET A 398 -15.05 -5.71 -6.84
C MET A 398 -16.58 -5.79 -7.05
N GLY A 399 -17.11 -5.23 -8.14
CA GLY A 399 -18.50 -5.35 -8.56
C GLY A 399 -18.79 -6.52 -9.50
N SER A 400 -17.82 -7.39 -9.78
CA SER A 400 -18.07 -8.62 -10.54
C SER A 400 -18.85 -9.62 -9.68
N VAL A 401 -19.62 -10.50 -10.32
CA VAL A 401 -20.36 -11.56 -9.63
C VAL A 401 -19.43 -12.41 -8.76
N GLY A 402 -18.27 -12.80 -9.29
CA GLY A 402 -17.33 -13.65 -8.57
C GLY A 402 -16.64 -12.95 -7.40
N ALA A 403 -16.46 -11.62 -7.42
CA ALA A 403 -15.95 -10.87 -6.28
C ALA A 403 -17.05 -10.63 -5.23
N MET A 404 -18.25 -10.24 -5.67
CA MET A 404 -19.40 -9.99 -4.80
C MET A 404 -19.79 -11.24 -4.01
N ALA A 405 -19.78 -12.41 -4.65
CA ALA A 405 -20.00 -13.71 -4.01
C ALA A 405 -18.96 -14.05 -2.93
N ARG A 406 -17.80 -13.38 -2.92
CA ARG A 406 -16.73 -13.55 -1.92
C ARG A 406 -16.64 -12.41 -0.89
N GLY A 407 -17.64 -11.54 -0.83
CA GLY A 407 -17.76 -10.56 0.27
C GLY A 407 -17.68 -9.09 -0.12
N SER A 408 -17.70 -8.75 -1.41
CA SER A 408 -17.75 -7.33 -1.85
C SER A 408 -19.16 -6.84 -2.21
N ALA A 409 -20.21 -7.65 -2.06
CA ALA A 409 -21.58 -7.27 -2.41
C ALA A 409 -22.09 -6.04 -1.64
N ASP A 410 -21.67 -5.88 -0.39
CA ASP A 410 -22.06 -4.76 0.47
C ASP A 410 -21.48 -3.41 -0.02
N ARG A 411 -20.33 -3.43 -0.72
CA ARG A 411 -19.75 -2.25 -1.40
C ARG A 411 -20.74 -1.62 -2.38
N TYR A 412 -21.62 -2.43 -2.96
CA TYR A 412 -22.62 -2.06 -3.97
C TYR A 412 -24.04 -2.14 -3.42
N PHE A 413 -24.22 -2.08 -2.09
CA PHE A 413 -25.52 -2.10 -1.42
C PHE A 413 -26.35 -3.36 -1.66
N GLN A 414 -25.70 -4.48 -1.97
CA GLN A 414 -26.34 -5.76 -2.29
C GLN A 414 -26.05 -6.86 -1.26
N ALA A 415 -25.68 -6.49 -0.02
CA ALA A 415 -25.34 -7.43 1.05
C ALA A 415 -26.48 -8.42 1.39
N GLU A 416 -27.74 -8.03 1.19
CA GLU A 416 -28.91 -8.85 1.51
C GLU A 416 -29.28 -9.83 0.38
N VAL A 417 -28.67 -9.70 -0.80
CA VAL A 417 -28.95 -10.54 -1.97
C VAL A 417 -28.21 -11.87 -1.86
N ARG A 418 -28.93 -12.92 -1.42
CA ARG A 418 -28.37 -14.26 -1.21
C ARG A 418 -28.24 -15.10 -2.49
N ASP A 419 -29.07 -14.80 -3.49
CA ASP A 419 -29.07 -15.49 -4.78
C ASP A 419 -28.11 -14.78 -5.73
N THR A 420 -26.99 -15.43 -6.08
CA THR A 420 -25.96 -14.86 -6.96
C THR A 420 -26.50 -14.54 -8.36
N LEU A 421 -27.57 -15.21 -8.80
CA LEU A 421 -28.22 -14.92 -10.09
C LEU A 421 -29.04 -13.62 -10.06
N LYS A 422 -29.36 -13.10 -8.88
CA LYS A 422 -30.10 -11.84 -8.70
C LYS A 422 -29.20 -10.65 -8.40
N LEU A 423 -27.89 -10.86 -8.32
CA LEU A 423 -26.93 -9.76 -8.21
C LEU A 423 -26.97 -8.91 -9.48
N VAL A 424 -26.87 -7.60 -9.31
CA VAL A 424 -26.73 -6.61 -10.39
C VAL A 424 -25.26 -6.15 -10.37
N PRO A 425 -24.37 -6.81 -11.15
CA PRO A 425 -22.95 -6.53 -11.08
C PRO A 425 -22.59 -5.19 -11.72
N GLU A 426 -21.74 -4.43 -11.03
CA GLU A 426 -21.15 -3.17 -11.51
C GLU A 426 -19.67 -3.33 -11.88
N GLY A 427 -19.25 -4.56 -12.18
CA GLY A 427 -17.94 -4.88 -12.70
C GLY A 427 -17.90 -6.18 -13.48
N ILE A 428 -16.77 -6.41 -14.15
CA ILE A 428 -16.51 -7.60 -14.97
C ILE A 428 -15.29 -8.38 -14.47
N GLU A 429 -15.09 -9.57 -15.00
CA GLU A 429 -13.88 -10.36 -14.84
C GLU A 429 -13.15 -10.46 -16.17
N GLY A 430 -11.82 -10.44 -16.13
CA GLY A 430 -10.98 -10.52 -17.30
C GLY A 430 -9.59 -11.01 -16.93
N GLN A 431 -8.64 -10.77 -17.83
CA GLN A 431 -7.25 -11.15 -17.66
C GLN A 431 -6.34 -10.00 -18.08
N VAL A 432 -5.18 -9.90 -17.41
CA VAL A 432 -4.13 -8.94 -17.73
C VAL A 432 -2.84 -9.67 -18.11
N PRO A 433 -2.05 -9.15 -19.06
CA PRO A 433 -0.76 -9.74 -19.38
C PRO A 433 0.14 -9.85 -18.15
N TYR A 434 0.90 -10.93 -18.05
CA TYR A 434 1.93 -11.10 -17.04
C TYR A 434 3.08 -10.10 -17.28
N LYS A 435 3.55 -9.44 -16.21
CA LYS A 435 4.50 -8.32 -16.27
C LYS A 435 5.81 -8.57 -15.51
N GLY A 436 5.97 -9.72 -14.87
CA GLY A 436 7.12 -9.97 -13.99
C GLY A 436 7.06 -9.18 -12.68
N PRO A 437 8.22 -8.82 -12.09
CA PRO A 437 8.27 -8.15 -10.80
C PRO A 437 7.66 -6.75 -10.83
N VAL A 438 6.93 -6.38 -9.77
CA VAL A 438 6.29 -5.06 -9.65
C VAL A 438 7.28 -3.89 -9.75
N SER A 439 8.53 -4.10 -9.30
CA SER A 439 9.58 -3.07 -9.30
C SER A 439 9.84 -2.49 -10.69
N GLY A 440 9.78 -3.31 -11.74
CA GLY A 440 9.92 -2.85 -13.12
C GLY A 440 8.77 -1.94 -13.55
N VAL A 441 7.54 -2.28 -13.18
CA VAL A 441 6.34 -1.48 -13.47
C VAL A 441 6.40 -0.13 -12.73
N LEU A 442 6.73 -0.15 -11.44
CA LEU A 442 6.84 1.07 -10.63
C LEU A 442 7.95 1.99 -11.12
N HIS A 443 9.09 1.42 -11.55
CA HIS A 443 10.18 2.20 -12.13
C HIS A 443 9.74 2.97 -13.37
N GLN A 444 8.97 2.34 -14.27
CA GLN A 444 8.45 3.00 -15.47
C GLN A 444 7.40 4.07 -15.14
N LEU A 445 6.51 3.81 -14.18
CA LEU A 445 5.52 4.79 -13.72
C LEU A 445 6.18 6.03 -13.10
N ALA A 446 7.16 5.82 -12.20
CA ALA A 446 7.94 6.89 -11.61
C ALA A 446 8.75 7.66 -12.66
N GLY A 447 9.38 6.95 -13.60
CA GLY A 447 10.13 7.55 -14.71
C GLY A 447 9.26 8.47 -15.58
N GLY A 448 8.06 8.02 -15.94
CA GLY A 448 7.12 8.83 -16.72
C GLY A 448 6.62 10.09 -15.98
N LEU A 449 6.38 9.98 -14.67
CA LEU A 449 6.06 11.14 -13.84
C LEU A 449 7.21 12.15 -13.81
N LYS A 450 8.43 11.68 -13.52
CA LYS A 450 9.63 12.54 -13.47
C LYS A 450 9.93 13.20 -14.82
N ALA A 451 9.70 12.49 -15.93
CA ALA A 451 9.82 13.06 -17.27
C ALA A 451 8.80 14.19 -17.48
N SER A 452 7.53 13.97 -17.11
CA SER A 452 6.47 14.98 -17.21
C SER A 452 6.78 16.21 -16.35
N MET A 453 7.28 16.01 -15.13
CA MET A 453 7.75 17.09 -14.26
C MET A 453 8.90 17.89 -14.90
N GLY A 454 9.84 17.21 -15.56
CA GLY A 454 10.91 17.86 -16.32
C GLY A 454 10.40 18.71 -17.49
N TYR A 455 9.39 18.24 -18.23
CA TYR A 455 8.77 19.01 -19.32
C TYR A 455 7.99 20.24 -18.84
N VAL A 456 7.36 20.16 -17.66
CA VAL A 456 6.60 21.28 -17.07
C VAL A 456 7.51 22.22 -16.24
N GLY A 457 8.68 21.75 -15.82
CA GLY A 457 9.61 22.51 -14.97
C GLY A 457 9.26 22.50 -13.49
N GLY A 458 8.66 21.41 -12.99
CA GLY A 458 8.34 21.23 -11.57
C GLY A 458 9.41 20.40 -10.86
N LYS A 459 10.08 20.96 -9.83
CA LYS A 459 11.10 20.23 -9.06
C LYS A 459 10.49 19.28 -8.04
N THR A 460 9.40 19.70 -7.40
CA THR A 460 8.59 18.92 -6.46
C THR A 460 7.20 18.67 -7.03
N LEU A 461 6.43 17.73 -6.47
CA LEU A 461 5.03 17.54 -6.90
C LEU A 461 4.19 18.80 -6.75
N LYS A 462 4.44 19.59 -5.69
CA LYS A 462 3.76 20.87 -5.49
C LYS A 462 4.09 21.87 -6.60
N ASP A 463 5.37 22.03 -6.94
CA ASP A 463 5.76 22.90 -8.05
C ASP A 463 5.13 22.44 -9.37
N PHE A 464 5.07 21.12 -9.58
CA PHE A 464 4.46 20.52 -10.77
C PHE A 464 2.96 20.85 -10.85
N GLN A 465 2.23 20.72 -9.75
CA GLN A 465 0.81 21.07 -9.64
C GLN A 465 0.56 22.57 -9.88
N GLU A 466 1.39 23.44 -9.33
CA GLU A 466 1.24 24.90 -9.47
C GLU A 466 1.57 25.40 -10.88
N ARG A 467 2.46 24.71 -11.61
CA ARG A 467 2.90 25.09 -12.96
C ARG A 467 2.13 24.39 -14.08
N ALA A 468 1.48 23.27 -13.79
CA ALA A 468 0.80 22.47 -14.79
C ALA A 468 -0.32 23.27 -15.47
N THR A 469 -0.28 23.28 -16.80
CA THR A 469 -1.36 23.80 -17.64
C THR A 469 -1.81 22.68 -18.58
N PHE A 470 -3.13 22.47 -18.67
CA PHE A 470 -3.70 21.49 -19.59
C PHE A 470 -4.17 22.16 -20.88
N VAL A 471 -3.92 21.49 -22.00
CA VAL A 471 -4.53 21.80 -23.30
C VAL A 471 -5.55 20.73 -23.63
N ARG A 472 -6.77 21.13 -23.98
CA ARG A 472 -7.80 20.21 -24.46
C ARG A 472 -7.48 19.77 -25.89
N ILE A 473 -7.66 18.50 -26.17
CA ILE A 473 -7.45 17.92 -27.50
C ILE A 473 -8.75 17.32 -28.04
N SER A 474 -8.81 17.12 -29.36
CA SER A 474 -9.86 16.34 -29.99
C SER A 474 -9.48 14.85 -30.04
N GLY A 475 -10.41 13.99 -30.44
CA GLY A 475 -10.09 12.58 -30.71
C GLY A 475 -9.04 12.37 -31.81
N ALA A 476 -8.85 13.34 -32.72
CA ALA A 476 -7.74 13.30 -33.68
C ALA A 476 -6.40 13.59 -32.99
N GLY A 477 -6.36 14.53 -32.04
CA GLY A 477 -5.17 14.78 -31.22
C GLY A 477 -4.81 13.59 -30.34
N LEU A 478 -5.79 12.84 -29.84
CA LEU A 478 -5.52 11.59 -29.12
C LEU A 478 -4.86 10.55 -30.03
N ARG A 479 -5.39 10.35 -31.26
CA ARG A 479 -4.78 9.43 -32.24
C ARG A 479 -3.37 9.86 -32.62
N GLU A 480 -3.13 11.16 -32.79
CA GLU A 480 -1.79 11.73 -33.03
C GLU A 480 -0.84 11.49 -31.84
N SER A 481 -1.35 11.53 -30.62
CA SER A 481 -0.54 11.32 -29.40
C SER A 481 -0.02 9.89 -29.28
N HIS A 482 -0.75 8.91 -29.81
CA HIS A 482 -0.33 7.51 -29.86
C HIS A 482 0.60 7.26 -31.06
N ALA A 483 1.39 6.18 -31.02
CA ALA A 483 2.15 5.75 -32.19
C ALA A 483 1.19 5.46 -33.35
N HIS A 484 1.37 6.13 -34.49
CA HIS A 484 0.51 6.04 -35.67
C HIS A 484 1.33 5.87 -36.94
N ASP A 485 0.70 5.30 -37.98
CA ASP A 485 1.29 5.08 -39.32
C ASP A 485 2.56 4.23 -39.37
N VAL A 486 2.78 3.37 -38.37
CA VAL A 486 3.90 2.41 -38.29
C VAL A 486 3.47 1.07 -37.71
N THR A 487 4.16 0.00 -38.10
CA THR A 487 4.01 -1.32 -37.47
C THR A 487 4.96 -1.44 -36.27
N ILE A 488 4.40 -1.64 -35.07
CA ILE A 488 5.20 -1.85 -33.85
C ILE A 488 5.88 -3.22 -33.93
N THR A 489 7.22 -3.24 -34.00
CA THR A 489 8.01 -4.48 -34.05
C THR A 489 8.49 -4.93 -32.67
N ARG A 490 8.63 -3.99 -31.72
CA ARG A 490 9.01 -4.23 -30.33
C ARG A 490 8.25 -3.26 -29.43
N GLU A 491 7.50 -3.80 -28.48
CA GLU A 491 6.80 -3.00 -27.49
C GLU A 491 7.76 -2.51 -26.40
N SER A 492 7.49 -1.32 -25.87
CA SER A 492 8.24 -0.78 -24.73
C SER A 492 7.49 -1.08 -23.42
N PRO A 493 8.18 -1.32 -22.29
CA PRO A 493 7.52 -1.66 -21.02
C PRO A 493 6.48 -0.63 -20.53
N ASN A 494 6.65 0.64 -20.89
CA ASN A 494 5.78 1.76 -20.54
C ASN A 494 4.67 2.04 -21.58
N TYR A 495 4.65 1.30 -22.69
CA TYR A 495 3.68 1.44 -23.78
C TYR A 495 3.44 0.05 -24.43
N PRO A 496 2.78 -0.88 -23.70
CA PRO A 496 2.27 -2.10 -24.32
C PRO A 496 1.17 -1.72 -25.32
N GLY A 497 1.09 -2.40 -26.47
CA GLY A 497 0.25 -1.99 -27.60
C GLY A 497 -1.14 -1.52 -27.19
N ALA A 498 -1.45 -0.27 -27.53
CA ALA A 498 -2.72 0.41 -27.23
C ALA A 498 -3.87 -0.13 -28.08
#